data_AF-A0A427B812-F1
#
_entry.id   AF-A0A427B812-F1
#
_cell.length_a   1.000
_cell.length_b   1.000
_cell.length_c   1.000
_cell.angle_alpha   90.00
_cell.angle_beta   90.00
_cell.angle_gamma   90.00
#
_symmetry.space_group_name_H-M   'P 1'
#
loop_
_entity.id
_entity.type
_entity.pdbx_description
1 polymer ?
#
loop_
_entity_poly.entity_id
_entity_poly.type
_entity_poly.pdbx_seq_one_letter_code
_entity_poly.pdbx_strand_id
1 'polypeptide(L)'
;MSLRWEHLGDIIVLPKTAFMDPRWDSVGEELWPIVAKSLDAQRLARQGRILPTGTRDSTLEILLGENGWVTHHENGIIYSFDATKCMFSTGNLSEKRRIAQLDFLHRARAKLAYACDWNPHAIKALQKNVHINSVANRCIILEGDNRITAPRDIGKSYSSLHYRSGNSILQYFYLLQPNHMFRAEGGILHVHGNVNDSEESSWLEYVVKSISNIACSEGK
;
A
#
# COMPACT_ATOMS: atom_id res chain seq x y z
N MET A 1 -11.97 -2.39 -18.25
CA MET A 1 -10.56 -2.70 -17.87
C MET A 1 -9.66 -1.69 -18.55
N SER A 2 -8.53 -1.30 -17.94
CA SER A 2 -7.55 -0.42 -18.58
C SER A 2 -6.83 -1.17 -19.70
N LEU A 3 -6.63 -0.49 -20.84
CA LEU A 3 -5.76 -0.94 -21.94
C LEU A 3 -4.36 -0.29 -21.89
N ARG A 4 -4.10 0.55 -20.88
CA ARG A 4 -2.84 1.29 -20.73
C ARG A 4 -1.84 0.46 -19.93
N TRP A 5 -0.59 0.44 -20.39
CA TRP A 5 0.54 0.02 -19.56
C TRP A 5 0.93 1.11 -18.57
N GLU A 6 1.65 0.73 -17.52
CA GLU A 6 2.09 1.62 -16.43
C GLU A 6 3.60 1.47 -16.20
N HIS A 7 4.27 2.55 -15.78
CA HIS A 7 5.67 2.48 -15.34
C HIS A 7 5.74 2.23 -13.83
N LEU A 8 6.48 1.20 -13.43
CA LEU A 8 6.74 0.87 -12.04
C LEU A 8 8.25 0.81 -11.77
N GLY A 9 8.84 1.99 -11.57
CA GLY A 9 10.30 2.11 -11.51
C GLY A 9 10.87 1.89 -12.91
N ASP A 10 11.73 0.88 -13.05
CA ASP A 10 12.38 0.45 -14.28
C ASP A 10 11.62 -0.65 -15.05
N ILE A 11 10.48 -1.12 -14.53
CA ILE A 11 9.60 -2.09 -15.21
C ILE A 11 8.44 -1.37 -15.91
N ILE A 12 8.15 -1.73 -17.16
CA ILE A 12 6.83 -1.47 -17.76
C ILE A 12 5.88 -2.63 -17.48
N VAL A 13 4.73 -2.31 -16.89
CA VAL A 13 3.68 -3.24 -16.49
C VAL A 13 2.55 -3.19 -17.51
N LEU A 14 2.42 -4.26 -18.29
CA LEU A 14 1.38 -4.44 -19.30
C LEU A 14 0.02 -4.81 -18.65
N PRO A 15 -1.11 -4.42 -19.25
CA PRO A 15 -2.43 -4.88 -18.83
C PRO A 15 -2.53 -6.40 -18.76
N LYS A 16 -3.33 -6.94 -17.83
CA LYS A 16 -3.55 -8.39 -17.69
C LYS A 16 -3.96 -9.08 -19.00
N THR A 17 -4.67 -8.38 -19.87
CA THR A 17 -5.17 -8.89 -21.15
C THR A 17 -4.18 -8.77 -22.31
N ALA A 18 -2.99 -8.21 -22.09
CA ALA A 18 -1.98 -8.03 -23.12
C ALA A 18 -1.37 -9.38 -23.53
N PHE A 19 -1.23 -9.59 -24.84
CA PHE A 19 -0.58 -10.77 -25.43
C PHE A 19 -1.15 -12.11 -24.89
N MET A 20 -2.49 -12.20 -24.80
CA MET A 20 -3.23 -13.39 -24.34
C MET A 20 -3.79 -14.25 -25.49
N ASP A 21 -3.60 -13.82 -26.74
CA ASP A 21 -4.07 -14.54 -27.93
C ASP A 21 -3.04 -15.61 -28.33
N PRO A 22 -3.42 -16.89 -28.53
CA PRO A 22 -2.47 -17.97 -28.84
C PRO A 22 -1.62 -17.76 -30.10
N ARG A 23 -1.99 -16.82 -30.99
CA ARG A 23 -1.12 -16.43 -32.11
C ARG A 23 0.24 -15.91 -31.66
N TRP A 24 0.34 -15.31 -30.47
CA TRP A 24 1.59 -14.83 -29.91
C TRP A 24 2.54 -15.95 -29.49
N ASP A 25 2.02 -17.14 -29.18
CA ASP A 25 2.82 -18.32 -28.82
C ASP A 25 3.78 -18.73 -29.97
N SER A 26 3.40 -18.44 -31.23
CA SER A 26 4.22 -18.69 -32.42
C SER A 26 5.46 -17.79 -32.53
N VAL A 27 5.50 -16.67 -31.81
CA VAL A 27 6.67 -15.77 -31.73
C VAL A 27 7.64 -16.22 -30.63
N GLY A 28 7.14 -16.97 -29.63
CA GLY A 28 7.96 -17.54 -28.56
C GLY A 28 8.74 -16.48 -27.77
N GLU A 29 9.99 -16.81 -27.42
CA GLU A 29 10.84 -16.00 -26.55
C GLU A 29 11.27 -14.65 -27.17
N GLU A 30 11.23 -14.51 -28.50
CA GLU A 30 11.58 -13.26 -29.19
C GLU A 30 10.55 -12.13 -28.96
N LEU A 31 9.33 -12.49 -28.55
CA LEU A 31 8.23 -11.54 -28.35
C LEU A 31 8.58 -10.44 -27.36
N TRP A 32 9.10 -10.81 -26.18
CA TRP A 32 9.29 -9.84 -25.09
C TRP A 32 10.44 -8.86 -25.35
N PRO A 33 11.61 -9.26 -25.89
CA PRO A 33 12.61 -8.31 -26.38
C PRO A 33 12.06 -7.31 -27.43
N ILE A 34 11.21 -7.76 -28.36
CA ILE A 34 10.59 -6.90 -29.38
C ILE A 34 9.62 -5.90 -28.72
N VAL A 35 8.73 -6.37 -27.84
CA VAL A 35 7.79 -5.50 -27.10
C VAL A 35 8.53 -4.52 -26.21
N ALA A 36 9.60 -4.95 -25.53
CA ALA A 36 10.38 -4.10 -24.63
C ALA A 36 11.06 -2.97 -25.40
N LYS A 37 11.74 -3.31 -26.51
CA LYS A 37 12.32 -2.34 -27.43
C LYS A 37 11.28 -1.38 -28.02
N SER A 38 10.06 -1.84 -28.29
CA SER A 38 8.98 -1.00 -28.84
C SER A 38 8.38 -0.02 -27.81
N LEU A 39 8.56 -0.29 -26.51
CA LEU A 39 8.05 0.52 -25.40
C LEU A 39 9.16 1.30 -24.66
N ASP A 40 10.40 1.27 -25.17
CA ASP A 40 11.61 1.79 -24.51
C ASP A 40 11.81 1.25 -23.07
N ALA A 41 11.49 -0.04 -22.89
CA ALA A 41 11.61 -0.75 -21.63
C ALA A 41 12.88 -1.63 -21.58
N GLN A 42 13.53 -1.68 -20.42
CA GLN A 42 14.55 -2.70 -20.13
C GLN A 42 13.95 -3.97 -19.53
N ARG A 43 12.83 -3.83 -18.81
CA ARG A 43 12.12 -4.92 -18.11
C ARG A 43 10.63 -4.85 -18.39
N LEU A 44 10.01 -6.00 -18.59
CA LEU A 44 8.57 -6.13 -18.81
C LEU A 44 7.94 -7.03 -17.76
N ALA A 45 6.75 -6.64 -17.35
CA ALA A 45 5.86 -7.47 -16.54
C ALA A 45 4.42 -7.37 -17.03
N ARG A 46 3.56 -8.31 -16.63
CA ARG A 46 2.11 -8.30 -16.91
C ARG A 46 1.32 -8.38 -15.61
N GLN A 47 0.26 -7.56 -15.51
CA GLN A 47 -0.63 -7.55 -14.36
C GLN A 47 -1.25 -8.93 -14.11
N GLY A 48 -1.00 -9.50 -12.94
CA GLY A 48 -1.67 -10.72 -12.49
C GLY A 48 -3.04 -10.47 -11.84
N ARG A 49 -3.75 -11.56 -11.51
CA ARG A 49 -4.93 -11.50 -10.63
C ARG A 49 -4.46 -11.53 -9.17
N ILE A 50 -4.65 -10.44 -8.43
CA ILE A 50 -4.46 -10.41 -6.96
C ILE A 50 -5.19 -11.61 -6.35
N LEU A 51 -4.45 -12.46 -5.62
CA LEU A 51 -5.04 -13.65 -5.00
C LEU A 51 -5.86 -13.25 -3.77
N PRO A 52 -6.97 -13.95 -3.48
CA PRO A 52 -7.75 -13.73 -2.26
C PRO A 52 -7.09 -14.39 -1.03
N THR A 53 -5.76 -14.32 -0.91
CA THR A 53 -5.03 -14.69 0.31
C THR A 53 -5.21 -13.62 1.37
N GLY A 54 -4.91 -13.93 2.64
CA GLY A 54 -4.98 -12.93 3.73
C GLY A 54 -4.07 -11.73 3.49
N THR A 55 -2.92 -11.95 2.84
CA THR A 55 -1.91 -10.95 2.47
C THR A 55 -2.16 -10.30 1.11
N ARG A 56 -3.14 -10.79 0.33
CA ARG A 56 -3.49 -10.37 -1.04
C ARG A 56 -2.27 -10.28 -1.97
N ASP A 57 -1.58 -11.40 -2.07
CA ASP A 57 -0.27 -11.47 -2.75
C ASP A 57 -0.38 -11.04 -4.22
N SER A 58 0.66 -10.33 -4.67
CA SER A 58 0.80 -10.01 -6.08
C SER A 58 1.04 -11.27 -6.89
N THR A 59 0.51 -11.30 -8.11
CA THR A 59 0.80 -12.32 -9.13
C THR A 59 1.31 -11.67 -10.41
N LEU A 60 1.92 -10.48 -10.29
CA LEU A 60 2.64 -9.83 -11.37
C LEU A 60 3.63 -10.82 -11.99
N GLU A 61 3.50 -11.03 -13.29
CA GLU A 61 4.31 -11.97 -14.06
C GLU A 61 5.47 -11.21 -14.70
N ILE A 62 6.72 -11.64 -14.48
CA ILE A 62 7.87 -11.08 -15.20
C ILE A 62 7.96 -11.73 -16.56
N LEU A 63 7.92 -10.90 -17.61
CA LEU A 63 7.99 -11.32 -19.01
C LEU A 63 9.40 -11.10 -19.59
N LEU A 64 10.10 -10.07 -19.12
CA LEU A 64 11.50 -9.80 -19.46
C LEU A 64 12.23 -9.18 -18.26
N GLY A 65 13.37 -9.76 -17.90
CA GLY A 65 14.20 -9.37 -16.75
C GLY A 65 14.29 -10.46 -15.67
N GLU A 66 15.22 -10.27 -14.73
CA GLU A 66 15.62 -11.35 -13.80
C GLU A 66 14.66 -11.59 -12.62
N ASN A 67 14.01 -10.54 -12.12
CA ASN A 67 13.26 -10.59 -10.86
C ASN A 67 12.17 -9.51 -10.78
N GLY A 68 11.41 -9.51 -9.67
CA GLY A 68 10.33 -8.56 -9.39
C GLY A 68 10.73 -7.30 -8.62
N TRP A 69 11.98 -7.15 -8.22
CA TRP A 69 12.39 -6.02 -7.38
C TRP A 69 12.47 -4.73 -8.18
N VAL A 70 11.80 -3.69 -7.69
CA VAL A 70 11.74 -2.35 -8.30
C VAL A 70 12.15 -1.28 -7.29
N THR A 71 12.53 -0.12 -7.80
CA THR A 71 12.61 1.12 -7.00
C THR A 71 11.83 2.22 -7.71
N HIS A 72 10.76 2.67 -7.09
CA HIS A 72 9.82 3.66 -7.61
C HIS A 72 9.90 4.95 -6.80
N HIS A 73 9.91 6.09 -7.48
CA HIS A 73 10.03 7.42 -6.86
C HIS A 73 8.71 8.17 -6.99
N GLU A 74 8.09 8.52 -5.86
CA GLU A 74 6.78 9.16 -5.84
C GLU A 74 6.76 10.24 -4.73
N ASN A 75 6.47 11.50 -5.10
CA ASN A 75 6.40 12.65 -4.18
C ASN A 75 7.68 12.91 -3.35
N GLY A 76 8.85 12.47 -3.82
CA GLY A 76 10.11 12.55 -3.08
C GLY A 76 10.31 11.44 -2.05
N ILE A 77 9.42 10.44 -2.02
CA ILE A 77 9.58 9.20 -1.26
C ILE A 77 10.04 8.10 -2.23
N ILE A 78 10.99 7.28 -1.77
CA ILE A 78 11.53 6.14 -2.52
C ILE A 78 10.87 4.86 -2.00
N TYR A 79 10.21 4.12 -2.90
CA TYR A 79 9.54 2.85 -2.64
C TYR A 79 10.32 1.72 -3.32
N SER A 80 11.08 0.94 -2.56
CA SER A 80 11.83 -0.22 -3.04
C SER A 80 11.20 -1.51 -2.48
N PHE A 81 10.72 -2.39 -3.36
CA PHE A 81 9.95 -3.58 -3.00
C PHE A 81 9.94 -4.62 -4.14
N ASP A 82 9.48 -5.83 -3.85
CA ASP A 82 9.24 -6.87 -4.86
C ASP A 82 7.80 -6.78 -5.39
N ALA A 83 7.64 -6.31 -6.62
CA ALA A 83 6.34 -6.15 -7.26
C ALA A 83 5.64 -7.48 -7.62
N THR A 84 6.36 -8.61 -7.58
CA THR A 84 5.80 -9.96 -7.75
C THR A 84 5.29 -10.55 -6.44
N LYS A 85 5.49 -9.88 -5.30
CA LYS A 85 5.05 -10.31 -3.97
C LYS A 85 4.18 -9.29 -3.25
N CYS A 86 4.44 -8.00 -3.46
CA CYS A 86 3.76 -6.90 -2.77
C CYS A 86 2.85 -6.10 -3.72
N MET A 87 1.63 -5.76 -3.27
CA MET A 87 0.62 -5.07 -4.08
C MET A 87 0.81 -3.54 -4.12
N PHE A 88 1.45 -3.01 -5.15
CA PHE A 88 1.54 -1.56 -5.34
C PHE A 88 0.36 -1.02 -6.16
N SER A 89 -0.18 0.14 -5.74
CA SER A 89 -1.19 0.91 -6.47
C SER A 89 -0.69 2.32 -6.73
N THR A 90 -0.53 2.64 -8.02
CA THR A 90 -0.29 3.99 -8.56
C THR A 90 -1.51 4.89 -8.36
N GLY A 91 -2.73 4.33 -8.43
CA GLY A 91 -4.00 5.05 -8.24
C GLY A 91 -4.16 5.71 -6.88
N ASN A 92 -3.41 5.28 -5.86
CA ASN A 92 -3.45 5.86 -4.51
C ASN A 92 -2.62 7.15 -4.38
N LEU A 93 -1.99 7.66 -5.45
CA LEU A 93 -1.15 8.86 -5.42
C LEU A 93 -1.83 10.09 -4.79
N SER A 94 -3.08 10.36 -5.17
CA SER A 94 -3.86 11.47 -4.63
C SER A 94 -4.10 11.33 -3.12
N GLU A 95 -4.43 10.12 -2.68
CA GLU A 95 -4.70 9.80 -1.28
C GLU A 95 -3.41 9.84 -0.43
N LYS A 96 -2.30 9.27 -0.92
CA LYS A 96 -0.98 9.42 -0.30
C LYS A 96 -0.59 10.89 -0.14
N ARG A 97 -0.89 11.75 -1.13
CA ARG A 97 -0.68 13.21 -1.03
C ARG A 97 -1.57 13.85 0.02
N ARG A 98 -2.86 13.51 0.07
CA ARG A 98 -3.82 14.02 1.05
C ARG A 98 -3.41 13.64 2.48
N ILE A 99 -3.02 12.39 2.70
CA ILE A 99 -2.47 11.88 3.98
C ILE A 99 -1.10 12.49 4.31
N ALA A 100 -0.27 12.85 3.33
CA ALA A 100 1.02 13.51 3.55
C ALA A 100 0.94 15.04 3.69
N GLN A 101 -0.21 15.66 3.35
CA GLN A 101 -0.55 17.05 3.64
C GLN A 101 -1.20 17.21 5.02
N LEU A 102 -1.91 16.18 5.49
CA LEU A 102 -2.04 15.91 6.91
C LEU A 102 -0.64 15.63 7.48
N ASP A 103 -0.37 15.96 8.74
CA ASP A 103 0.98 15.95 9.34
C ASP A 103 1.55 14.52 9.62
N PHE A 104 1.77 13.75 8.55
CA PHE A 104 2.47 12.46 8.52
C PHE A 104 4.00 12.57 8.28
N LEU A 105 4.54 12.04 7.17
CA LEU A 105 5.81 11.28 7.26
C LEU A 105 7.08 11.75 6.53
N HIS A 106 7.11 12.87 5.80
CA HIS A 106 8.41 13.45 5.34
C HIS A 106 8.45 14.98 5.41
N ARG A 107 7.37 15.66 5.01
CA ARG A 107 7.20 17.13 5.16
C ARG A 107 6.64 17.55 6.52
N ALA A 108 6.30 16.59 7.34
CA ALA A 108 5.12 16.68 8.18
C ALA A 108 5.39 16.43 9.68
N ARG A 109 6.67 16.41 10.07
CA ARG A 109 7.14 16.59 11.46
C ARG A 109 6.62 15.61 12.51
N ALA A 110 5.94 14.52 12.12
CA ALA A 110 5.59 13.45 13.04
C ALA A 110 6.85 12.82 13.66
N LYS A 111 6.85 12.77 14.99
CA LYS A 111 8.03 12.42 15.80
C LYS A 111 8.24 10.92 15.94
N LEU A 112 7.18 10.13 15.85
CA LEU A 112 7.22 8.68 15.83
C LEU A 112 6.04 8.15 15.01
N ALA A 113 6.30 7.10 14.24
CA ALA A 113 5.33 6.28 13.53
C ALA A 113 5.49 4.82 13.95
N TYR A 114 4.39 4.10 14.15
CA TYR A 114 4.37 2.64 14.02
C TYR A 114 3.92 2.29 12.61
N ALA A 115 4.44 1.22 12.01
CA ALA A 115 4.12 0.74 10.68
C ALA A 115 3.90 -0.77 10.72
N CYS A 116 2.64 -1.20 10.67
CA CYS A 116 2.28 -2.62 10.82
C CYS A 116 2.00 -3.30 9.47
N ASP A 117 2.47 -4.53 9.30
CA ASP A 117 2.09 -5.44 8.19
C ASP A 117 2.32 -6.91 8.60
N TRP A 118 1.57 -7.84 8.01
CA TRP A 118 1.72 -9.28 8.20
C TRP A 118 2.27 -10.02 6.97
N ASN A 119 2.43 -9.34 5.83
CA ASN A 119 3.09 -9.89 4.66
C ASN A 119 4.62 -9.76 4.83
N PRO A 120 5.39 -10.87 4.92
CA PRO A 120 6.83 -10.81 5.18
C PRO A 120 7.61 -10.11 4.05
N HIS A 121 7.11 -10.12 2.81
CA HIS A 121 7.71 -9.38 1.70
C HIS A 121 7.47 -7.87 1.84
N ALA A 122 6.29 -7.46 2.31
CA ALA A 122 5.98 -6.06 2.58
C ALA A 122 6.78 -5.52 3.77
N ILE A 123 6.96 -6.33 4.82
CA ILE A 123 7.86 -6.06 5.95
C ILE A 123 9.30 -5.86 5.46
N LYS A 124 9.86 -6.79 4.68
CA LYS A 124 11.22 -6.66 4.12
C LYS A 124 11.38 -5.39 3.28
N ALA A 125 10.37 -5.03 2.49
CA ALA A 125 10.35 -3.77 1.75
C ALA A 125 10.29 -2.54 2.68
N LEU A 126 9.42 -2.55 3.69
CA LEU A 126 9.28 -1.50 4.69
C LEU A 126 10.59 -1.27 5.45
N GLN A 127 11.24 -2.34 5.94
CA GLN A 127 12.57 -2.30 6.57
C GLN A 127 13.60 -1.61 5.66
N LYS A 128 13.64 -1.93 4.36
CA LYS A 128 14.53 -1.25 3.40
C LYS A 128 14.15 0.23 3.21
N ASN A 129 12.86 0.53 3.08
CA ASN A 129 12.35 1.85 2.75
C ASN A 129 12.51 2.87 3.88
N VAL A 130 12.38 2.46 5.16
CA VAL A 130 12.61 3.39 6.28
C VAL A 130 14.07 3.86 6.36
N HIS A 131 15.03 3.02 5.94
CA HIS A 131 16.44 3.40 5.86
C HIS A 131 16.72 4.29 4.64
N ILE A 132 16.25 3.92 3.45
CA ILE A 132 16.44 4.70 2.22
C ILE A 132 15.87 6.13 2.35
N ASN A 133 14.72 6.29 3.02
CA ASN A 133 14.09 7.59 3.20
C ASN A 133 14.57 8.35 4.47
N SER A 134 15.57 7.82 5.19
CA SER A 134 16.11 8.41 6.42
C SER A 134 15.05 8.65 7.52
N VAL A 135 14.15 7.68 7.72
CA VAL A 135 13.07 7.73 8.73
C VAL A 135 13.09 6.57 9.74
N ALA A 136 14.07 5.66 9.64
CA ALA A 136 14.19 4.48 10.53
C ALA A 136 14.21 4.84 12.03
N ASN A 137 14.83 5.96 12.40
CA ASN A 137 14.88 6.45 13.79
C ASN A 137 13.53 6.91 14.36
N ARG A 138 12.49 7.00 13.52
CA ARG A 138 11.13 7.46 13.88
C ARG A 138 10.04 6.58 13.26
N CYS A 139 10.37 5.35 12.87
CA CYS A 139 9.42 4.38 12.35
C CYS A 139 9.67 2.99 12.99
N ILE A 140 8.79 2.58 13.90
CA ILE A 140 8.77 1.25 14.51
C ILE A 140 7.97 0.33 13.59
N ILE A 141 8.59 -0.76 13.15
CA ILE A 141 7.93 -1.75 12.29
C ILE A 141 7.34 -2.84 13.19
N LEU A 142 6.08 -3.20 12.94
CA LEU A 142 5.36 -4.22 13.72
C LEU A 142 4.90 -5.35 12.80
N GLU A 143 5.50 -6.52 12.98
CA GLU A 143 5.29 -7.68 12.12
C GLU A 143 4.15 -8.55 12.66
N GLY A 144 3.12 -8.79 11.84
CA GLY A 144 2.00 -9.67 12.17
C GLY A 144 0.64 -8.97 12.22
N ASP A 145 -0.39 -9.70 12.63
CA ASP A 145 -1.79 -9.25 12.59
C ASP A 145 -2.05 -8.06 13.53
N ASN A 146 -2.43 -6.92 12.96
CA ASN A 146 -2.69 -5.67 13.69
C ASN A 146 -3.73 -5.81 14.81
N ARG A 147 -4.62 -6.79 14.78
CA ARG A 147 -5.56 -7.08 15.88
C ARG A 147 -4.86 -7.55 17.16
N ILE A 148 -3.61 -7.99 17.03
CA ILE A 148 -2.75 -8.51 18.08
C ILE A 148 -1.55 -7.57 18.30
N THR A 149 -0.93 -7.12 17.20
CA THR A 149 0.36 -6.41 17.20
C THR A 149 0.25 -4.89 17.30
N ALA A 150 -0.91 -4.29 16.95
CA ALA A 150 -1.09 -2.85 17.10
C ALA A 150 -0.91 -2.48 18.59
N PRO A 151 -0.09 -1.47 18.92
CA PRO A 151 0.18 -1.19 20.31
C PRO A 151 -1.10 -0.74 21.01
N ARG A 152 -1.29 -1.26 22.23
CA ARG A 152 -2.41 -0.89 23.10
C ARG A 152 -2.05 0.42 23.81
N ASP A 153 -3.07 1.19 24.18
CA ASP A 153 -2.94 2.44 24.93
C ASP A 153 -2.11 3.57 24.29
N ILE A 154 -2.03 3.59 22.94
CA ILE A 154 -1.44 4.73 22.21
C ILE A 154 -2.38 5.95 22.26
N GLY A 155 -2.32 6.69 23.38
CA GLY A 155 -3.03 7.95 23.55
C GLY A 155 -2.73 8.92 22.42
N LYS A 156 -3.77 9.27 21.65
CA LYS A 156 -3.74 10.08 20.42
C LYS A 156 -2.90 9.47 19.28
N SER A 157 -3.43 8.43 18.64
CA SER A 157 -2.99 8.01 17.30
C SER A 157 -3.97 8.49 16.23
N TYR A 158 -3.42 8.91 15.09
CA TYR A 158 -4.12 8.70 13.84
C TYR A 158 -4.03 7.21 13.54
N SER A 159 -5.15 6.51 13.45
CA SER A 159 -5.18 5.12 12.95
C SER A 159 -5.71 5.14 11.52
N SER A 160 -5.03 4.46 10.61
CA SER A 160 -5.67 3.99 9.39
C SER A 160 -6.30 2.63 9.70
N LEU A 161 -7.62 2.59 9.93
CA LEU A 161 -8.32 1.33 10.14
C LEU A 161 -9.07 0.95 8.87
N HIS A 162 -8.53 -0.02 8.12
CA HIS A 162 -9.25 -0.65 7.03
C HIS A 162 -10.30 -1.62 7.58
N TYR A 163 -11.57 -1.22 7.53
CA TYR A 163 -12.66 -2.19 7.59
C TYR A 163 -12.71 -2.92 6.24
N ARG A 164 -12.86 -4.25 6.27
CA ARG A 164 -12.57 -5.15 5.13
C ARG A 164 -13.16 -4.71 3.77
N SER A 165 -12.33 -4.16 2.91
CA SER A 165 -12.22 -4.60 1.51
C SER A 165 -10.85 -4.16 1.01
N GLY A 166 -9.95 -5.11 0.79
CA GLY A 166 -8.55 -4.76 0.54
C GLY A 166 -8.39 -4.01 -0.78
N ASN A 167 -7.46 -3.06 -0.79
CA ASN A 167 -6.65 -2.63 -1.94
C ASN A 167 -5.40 -1.94 -1.41
N SER A 168 -4.28 -2.09 -2.13
CA SER A 168 -2.92 -1.55 -1.87
C SER A 168 -2.17 -2.00 -0.60
N ILE A 169 -0.83 -2.04 -0.70
CA ILE A 169 0.09 -1.87 0.43
C ILE A 169 -0.26 -0.54 1.11
N LEU A 170 -0.96 -0.60 2.23
CA LEU A 170 -1.16 0.55 3.12
C LEU A 170 -0.56 0.24 4.47
N GLN A 171 0.66 0.76 4.60
CA GLN A 171 1.48 0.80 5.77
C GLN A 171 0.69 1.48 6.91
N TYR A 172 0.32 0.71 7.94
CA TYR A 172 -0.53 1.18 9.01
C TYR A 172 0.21 2.16 9.92
N PHE A 173 0.10 3.46 9.64
CA PHE A 173 0.79 4.50 10.40
C PHE A 173 0.03 4.93 11.66
N TYR A 174 0.53 4.56 12.84
CA TYR A 174 0.11 5.17 14.12
C TYR A 174 1.11 6.26 14.51
N LEU A 175 0.69 7.52 14.59
CA LEU A 175 1.61 8.64 14.85
C LEU A 175 1.42 9.28 16.23
N LEU A 176 2.52 9.53 16.94
CA LEU A 176 2.55 10.09 18.30
C LEU A 176 3.17 11.51 18.39
N GLN A 177 2.61 12.34 19.28
CA GLN A 177 3.10 13.67 19.66
C GLN A 177 3.40 13.72 21.19
N PRO A 178 4.63 14.00 21.65
CA PRO A 178 5.06 13.79 23.04
C PRO A 178 4.30 14.51 24.15
N ASN A 179 3.67 15.66 23.88
CA ASN A 179 3.07 16.50 24.93
C ASN A 179 1.56 16.26 25.11
N HIS A 180 1.03 15.20 24.50
CA HIS A 180 -0.41 14.96 24.37
C HIS A 180 -0.86 13.51 24.61
N MET A 181 -0.02 12.66 25.21
CA MET A 181 -0.46 11.37 25.77
C MET A 181 -1.56 11.62 26.79
N PHE A 182 -2.75 11.06 26.52
CA PHE A 182 -3.99 11.20 27.30
C PHE A 182 -4.46 12.65 27.51
N ARG A 183 -5.28 13.17 26.60
CA ARG A 183 -6.20 14.28 26.89
C ARG A 183 -7.59 13.98 26.33
N ALA A 184 -8.62 14.53 26.97
CA ALA A 184 -10.03 14.48 26.56
C ALA A 184 -10.34 15.21 25.22
N GLU A 185 -9.32 15.63 24.48
CA GLU A 185 -9.40 16.44 23.26
C GLU A 185 -9.43 15.61 21.95
N GLY A 186 -9.32 14.28 22.03
CA GLY A 186 -9.45 13.38 20.87
C GLY A 186 -8.24 13.27 19.94
N GLY A 187 -8.50 12.72 18.74
CA GLY A 187 -7.57 12.45 17.63
C GLY A 187 -8.34 12.06 16.36
N ILE A 188 -7.68 11.92 15.21
CA ILE A 188 -8.35 11.68 13.91
C ILE A 188 -8.12 10.24 13.42
N LEU A 189 -9.18 9.44 13.41
CA LEU A 189 -9.20 8.14 12.71
C LEU A 189 -9.43 8.37 11.21
N HIS A 190 -8.57 7.82 10.35
CA HIS A 190 -8.79 7.81 8.91
C HIS A 190 -9.23 6.41 8.44
N VAL A 191 -10.50 6.27 8.08
CA VAL A 191 -11.07 5.00 7.60
C VAL A 191 -11.09 4.99 6.07
N HIS A 192 -10.69 3.87 5.48
CA HIS A 192 -10.83 3.60 4.05
C HIS A 192 -11.51 2.23 3.85
N GLY A 193 -12.37 2.17 2.83
CA GLY A 193 -13.05 0.95 2.40
C GLY A 193 -13.68 1.18 1.03
N ASN A 194 -13.81 0.11 0.24
CA ASN A 194 -14.53 0.14 -1.03
C ASN A 194 -16.02 -0.11 -0.75
N VAL A 195 -16.88 0.76 -1.28
CA VAL A 195 -18.35 0.74 -1.20
C VAL A 195 -18.89 1.13 -2.58
N ASN A 196 -20.12 0.72 -2.93
CA ASN A 196 -20.77 1.24 -4.14
C ASN A 196 -21.26 2.68 -3.89
N ASP A 197 -21.23 3.54 -4.91
CA ASP A 197 -21.66 4.95 -4.79
C ASP A 197 -23.08 5.10 -4.19
N SER A 198 -23.98 4.17 -4.49
CA SER A 198 -25.36 4.12 -3.94
C SER A 198 -25.46 3.76 -2.45
N GLU A 199 -24.35 3.32 -1.84
CA GLU A 199 -24.27 2.80 -0.46
C GLU A 199 -23.31 3.64 0.42
N GLU A 200 -22.73 4.72 -0.10
CA GLU A 200 -21.75 5.55 0.63
C GLU A 200 -22.29 6.05 1.97
N SER A 201 -23.50 6.61 1.99
CA SER A 201 -24.14 7.16 3.20
C SER A 201 -24.41 6.08 4.26
N SER A 202 -24.93 4.92 3.86
CA SER A 202 -25.24 3.81 4.79
C SER A 202 -23.97 3.14 5.30
N TRP A 203 -22.90 3.10 4.49
CA TRP A 203 -21.57 2.69 4.94
C TRP A 203 -20.97 3.67 5.94
N LEU A 204 -21.09 4.98 5.71
CA LEU A 204 -20.62 6.00 6.65
C LEU A 204 -21.33 5.90 8.01
N GLU A 205 -22.67 5.79 8.01
CA GLU A 205 -23.46 5.56 9.22
C GLU A 205 -23.04 4.28 9.96
N TYR A 206 -22.84 3.19 9.22
CA TYR A 206 -22.36 1.92 9.76
C TYR A 206 -20.97 2.05 10.40
N VAL A 207 -20.03 2.72 9.74
CA VAL A 207 -18.67 2.95 10.24
C VAL A 207 -18.70 3.76 11.52
N VAL A 208 -19.39 4.91 11.53
CA VAL A 208 -19.53 5.77 12.72
C VAL A 208 -20.15 5.00 13.88
N LYS A 209 -21.28 4.32 13.65
CA LYS A 209 -21.96 3.52 14.68
C LYS A 209 -21.08 2.39 15.22
N SER A 210 -20.32 1.73 14.35
CA SER A 210 -19.41 0.64 14.75
C SER A 210 -18.27 1.16 15.63
N ILE A 211 -17.67 2.30 15.28
CA ILE A 211 -16.60 2.94 16.07
C ILE A 211 -17.15 3.40 17.44
N SER A 212 -18.31 4.05 17.47
CA SER A 212 -18.96 4.48 18.72
C SER A 212 -19.27 3.30 19.64
N ASN A 213 -19.79 2.19 19.09
CA ASN A 213 -20.05 0.99 19.89
C ASN A 213 -18.78 0.40 20.50
N ILE A 214 -17.66 0.38 19.74
CA ILE A 214 -16.36 -0.08 20.24
C ILE A 214 -15.85 0.84 21.35
N ALA A 215 -15.93 2.17 21.17
CA ALA A 215 -15.53 3.13 22.20
C ALA A 215 -16.30 2.92 23.51
N CYS A 216 -17.63 2.82 23.43
CA CYS A 216 -18.49 2.53 24.58
C CYS A 216 -18.12 1.22 25.29
N SER A 217 -17.81 0.15 24.54
CA SER A 217 -17.41 -1.14 25.14
C SER A 217 -16.04 -1.10 25.83
N GLU A 218 -15.17 -0.19 25.42
CA GLU A 218 -13.83 0.06 25.98
C GLU A 218 -13.84 1.16 27.06
N GLY A 219 -15.03 1.62 27.49
CA GLY A 219 -15.20 2.63 28.54
C GLY A 219 -14.79 4.05 28.14
N LYS A 220 -14.96 4.43 26.87
CA LYS A 220 -14.57 5.73 26.30
C LYS A 220 -15.74 6.45 25.63
#